data_AF-S4PLL7-F1
#
_entry.id   AF-S4PLL7-F1
#
_cell.length_a   1.000
_cell.length_b   1.000
_cell.length_c   1.000
_cell.angle_alpha   90.00
_cell.angle_beta   90.00
_cell.angle_gamma   90.00
#
_symmetry.space_group_name_H-M   'P 1'
#
loop_
_entity.id
_entity.type
_entity.pdbx_description
1 polymer ?
#
loop_
_entity_poly.entity_id
_entity_poly.type
_entity_poly.pdbx_seq_one_letter_code
_entity_poly.pdbx_strand_id
1 'polypeptide(L)'
;MFLAEGSRIDSGRYTTNSNSIEFGPWHISYDISCILPSVCSTKVVCERNDDQFCQFCLYCKELSIPHFPDMVFPKNVLRLEHTNGALIQFNPLDALRRVSSRLD
;
A
#
# COMPACT_ATOMS: atom_id res chain seq x y z
N MET A 1 27.24 30.00 5.58
CA MET A 1 26.42 30.84 6.47
C MET A 1 25.00 30.27 6.43
N PHE A 2 24.59 29.64 7.54
CA PHE A 2 23.24 29.27 8.03
C PHE A 2 22.17 28.84 7.00
N LEU A 3 21.89 27.54 6.85
CA LEU A 3 20.93 26.70 7.61
C LEU A 3 19.45 27.10 7.43
N ALA A 4 18.69 26.19 6.80
CA ALA A 4 17.31 25.92 7.16
C ALA A 4 17.15 24.40 7.26
N GLU A 5 17.38 23.88 8.47
CA GLU A 5 16.97 22.56 8.91
C GLU A 5 15.44 22.53 8.97
N GLY A 6 14.83 21.77 8.06
CA GLY A 6 13.42 21.40 8.12
C GLY A 6 13.32 19.91 8.42
N SER A 7 13.28 19.57 9.71
CA SER A 7 12.65 18.37 10.31
C SER A 7 12.50 17.15 9.38
N ARG A 8 13.57 16.37 9.20
CA ARG A 8 13.47 14.99 8.69
C ARG A 8 13.29 14.04 9.86
N ILE A 9 12.05 13.95 10.35
CA ILE A 9 11.65 12.90 11.28
C ILE A 9 11.56 11.59 10.45
N ASP A 10 12.66 10.84 10.47
CA ASP A 10 12.77 9.38 10.35
C ASP A 10 11.81 8.64 9.39
N SER A 11 11.63 9.15 8.17
CA SER A 11 10.81 8.50 7.12
C SER A 11 11.62 7.65 6.14
N GLY A 12 12.91 7.45 6.38
CA GLY A 12 13.75 6.62 5.54
C GLY A 12 13.60 5.15 5.90
N ARG A 13 12.79 4.37 5.17
CA ARG A 13 13.17 2.98 4.84
C ARG A 13 12.35 2.20 3.82
N TYR A 14 11.40 2.77 3.09
CA TYR A 14 10.77 2.03 1.98
C TYR A 14 10.57 2.94 0.77
N THR A 15 11.60 3.04 -0.06
CA THR A 15 11.51 3.68 -1.38
C THR A 15 10.60 2.83 -2.24
N THR A 16 9.43 3.37 -2.61
CA THR A 16 8.64 2.78 -3.69
C THR A 16 9.36 3.06 -5.00
N ASN A 17 9.70 2.01 -5.73
CA ASN A 17 10.20 2.14 -7.10
C ASN A 17 9.00 2.11 -8.03
N SER A 18 8.85 3.14 -8.85
CA SER A 18 7.74 3.27 -9.78
C SER A 18 8.29 3.40 -11.19
N ASN A 19 7.59 2.82 -12.15
CA ASN A 19 7.89 3.01 -13.57
C ASN A 19 6.59 3.00 -14.37
N SER A 20 6.63 3.53 -15.58
CA SER A 20 5.50 3.54 -16.49
C SER A 20 5.92 3.45 -17.94
N ILE A 21 4.97 3.01 -18.77
CA ILE A 21 5.07 3.01 -20.22
C ILE A 21 3.79 3.55 -20.82
N GLU A 22 3.92 4.12 -22.01
CA GLU A 22 2.79 4.45 -22.88
C GLU A 22 2.62 3.33 -23.90
N PHE A 23 1.40 2.81 -24.00
CA PHE A 23 1.01 1.80 -24.97
C PHE A 23 -0.28 2.21 -25.68
N GLY A 24 -0.12 2.93 -26.80
CA GLY A 24 -1.27 3.51 -27.51
C GLY A 24 -2.01 4.50 -26.61
N PRO A 25 -3.33 4.34 -26.38
CA PRO A 25 -4.10 5.22 -25.51
C PRO A 25 -4.02 4.83 -24.02
N TRP A 26 -3.17 3.86 -23.66
CA TRP A 26 -3.02 3.37 -22.30
C TRP A 26 -1.72 3.85 -21.66
N HIS A 27 -1.84 4.50 -20.50
CA HIS A 27 -0.75 4.69 -19.57
C HIS A 27 -0.72 3.51 -18.60
N ILE A 28 0.35 2.72 -18.64
CA ILE A 28 0.52 1.53 -17.81
C ILE A 28 1.63 1.84 -16.80
N SER A 29 1.31 1.83 -15.51
CA SER A 29 2.25 2.13 -14.44
C SER A 29 2.24 1.07 -13.36
N TYR A 30 3.38 0.87 -12.72
CA TYR A 30 3.47 -0.02 -11.57
C TYR A 30 4.32 0.57 -10.45
N ASP A 31 4.00 0.16 -9.23
CA ASP A 31 4.73 0.46 -8.00
C ASP A 31 5.29 -0.84 -7.41
N ILE A 32 6.53 -0.79 -6.93
CA ILE A 32 7.20 -1.89 -6.20
C ILE A 32 7.67 -1.34 -4.86
N SER A 33 7.33 -2.05 -3.79
CA SER A 33 7.68 -1.70 -2.42
C SER A 33 8.18 -2.90 -1.62
N CYS A 34 8.42 -2.69 -0.33
CA CYS A 34 8.74 -3.73 0.62
C CYS A 34 7.53 -4.60 1.00
N ILE A 35 7.84 -5.67 1.74
CA ILE A 35 6.86 -6.54 2.41
C ILE A 35 6.18 -5.77 3.56
N LEU A 36 4.92 -6.11 3.83
CA LEU A 36 4.11 -5.65 4.95
C LEU A 36 4.80 -6.00 6.28
N PRO A 37 5.05 -5.02 7.17
CA PRO A 37 5.56 -5.31 8.51
C PRO A 37 4.59 -6.20 9.31
N SER A 38 5.12 -7.08 10.14
CA SER A 38 4.33 -7.97 11.01
C SER A 38 3.80 -7.29 12.28
N VAL A 39 4.16 -6.02 12.50
CA VAL A 39 3.76 -5.23 13.66
C VAL A 39 3.40 -3.80 13.27
N CYS A 40 2.56 -3.16 14.08
CA CYS A 40 2.23 -1.74 13.93
C CYS A 40 3.47 -0.86 14.07
N SER A 41 3.71 0.01 13.08
CA SER A 41 4.85 0.94 13.08
C SER A 41 4.58 2.24 13.85
N THR A 42 3.31 2.60 14.04
CA THR A 42 2.90 3.90 14.62
C THR A 42 1.73 3.72 15.59
N LYS A 43 1.96 3.01 16.71
CA LYS A 43 0.92 2.70 17.72
C LYS A 43 0.13 3.93 18.16
N VAL A 44 0.83 5.01 18.50
CA VAL A 44 0.24 6.27 18.97
C VAL A 44 -0.70 6.90 17.93
N VAL A 45 -0.47 6.68 16.63
CA VAL A 45 -1.34 7.18 15.57
C VAL A 45 -2.50 6.21 15.35
N CYS A 46 -2.22 4.91 15.23
CA CYS A 46 -3.23 3.90 14.95
C CYS A 46 -4.27 3.72 16.09
N GLU A 47 -3.98 4.18 17.30
CA GLU A 47 -4.91 4.18 18.45
C GLU A 47 -5.88 5.37 18.44
N ARG A 48 -5.61 6.44 17.67
CA ARG A 48 -6.41 7.68 17.69
C ARG A 48 -7.76 7.57 16.98
N ASN A 49 -8.03 6.44 16.32
CA ASN A 49 -9.30 6.15 15.64
C ASN A 49 -9.72 7.21 14.60
N ASP A 50 -8.74 7.88 13.99
CA ASP A 50 -8.88 9.00 13.05
C ASP A 50 -8.66 8.59 11.58
N ASP A 51 -8.98 7.33 11.24
CA ASP A 51 -8.80 6.69 9.92
C ASP A 51 -7.37 6.69 9.36
N GLN A 52 -6.39 7.23 10.09
CA GLN A 52 -4.98 7.24 9.74
C GLN A 52 -4.28 6.00 10.31
N PHE A 53 -4.50 4.86 9.67
CA PHE A 53 -3.84 3.60 10.05
C PHE A 53 -2.53 3.38 9.30
N CYS A 54 -1.53 2.80 9.97
CA CYS A 54 -0.41 2.21 9.27
C CYS A 54 -0.87 1.03 8.41
N GLN A 55 -0.07 0.62 7.42
CA GLN A 55 -0.44 -0.45 6.49
C GLN A 55 -0.79 -1.77 7.19
N PHE A 56 -0.06 -2.14 8.25
CA PHE A 56 -0.37 -3.33 9.04
C PHE A 56 -1.76 -3.24 9.67
N CYS A 57 -2.05 -2.17 10.41
CA CYS A 57 -3.35 -1.98 11.06
C CYS A 57 -4.50 -1.86 10.05
N LEU A 58 -4.28 -1.23 8.90
CA LEU A 58 -5.25 -1.16 7.82
C LEU A 58 -5.61 -2.57 7.33
N TYR A 59 -4.61 -3.41 7.04
CA TYR A 59 -4.84 -4.78 6.61
C TYR A 59 -5.55 -5.61 7.68
N CYS A 60 -5.16 -5.49 8.95
CA CYS A 60 -5.84 -6.18 10.06
C CYS A 60 -7.29 -5.73 10.27
N LYS A 61 -7.60 -4.47 9.99
CA LYS A 61 -8.97 -3.92 10.11
C LYS A 61 -9.86 -4.35 8.95
N GLU A 62 -9.33 -4.31 7.73
CA GLU A 62 -10.08 -4.52 6.49
C GLU A 62 -10.23 -6.00 6.11
N LEU A 63 -9.33 -6.87 6.57
CA LEU A 63 -9.30 -8.27 6.17
C LEU A 63 -9.68 -9.17 7.35
N SER A 64 -10.78 -9.93 7.19
CA SER A 64 -11.17 -11.00 8.10
C SER A 64 -10.65 -12.34 7.58
N ILE A 65 -9.33 -12.54 7.60
CA ILE A 65 -8.70 -13.82 7.20
C ILE A 65 -7.92 -14.41 8.38
N PRO A 66 -7.90 -15.74 8.55
CA PRO A 66 -7.25 -16.38 9.71
C PRO A 66 -5.75 -16.16 9.73
N HIS A 67 -5.12 -16.16 8.55
CA HIS A 67 -3.70 -15.90 8.38
C HIS A 67 -3.46 -15.05 7.13
N PHE A 68 -2.59 -14.05 7.26
CA PHE A 68 -2.06 -13.32 6.11
C PHE A 68 -1.03 -14.18 5.37
N PRO A 69 -0.87 -14.02 4.04
CA PRO A 69 0.28 -14.58 3.35
C PRO A 69 1.60 -14.12 3.98
N ASP A 70 2.62 -14.98 3.98
CA ASP A 70 3.95 -14.67 4.56
C ASP A 70 4.60 -13.42 3.93
N MET A 71 4.30 -13.14 2.66
CA MET A 71 4.80 -11.98 1.93
C MET A 71 3.65 -11.23 1.25
N VAL A 72 3.18 -10.18 1.92
CA VAL A 72 2.24 -9.20 1.33
C VAL A 72 3.02 -7.95 0.96
N PHE A 73 2.86 -7.43 -0.26
CA PHE A 73 3.52 -6.19 -0.70
C PHE A 73 2.50 -5.07 -0.83
N PRO A 74 2.15 -4.38 0.27
CA PRO A 74 0.89 -3.65 0.36
C PRO A 74 0.79 -2.43 -0.57
N LYS A 75 1.94 -1.92 -1.05
CA LYS A 75 2.02 -0.80 -1.98
C LYS A 75 2.42 -1.24 -3.40
N ASN A 76 2.49 -2.53 -3.68
CA ASN A 76 2.64 -2.99 -5.05
C ASN A 76 1.31 -2.81 -5.76
N VAL A 77 1.30 -1.96 -6.79
CA VAL A 77 0.08 -1.65 -7.53
C VAL A 77 0.41 -1.63 -9.00
N LEU A 78 -0.37 -2.33 -9.82
CA LEU A 78 -0.37 -2.19 -11.28
C LEU A 78 -1.60 -1.39 -11.69
N ARG A 79 -1.42 -0.31 -12.43
CA ARG A 79 -2.48 0.56 -12.94
C ARG A 79 -2.43 0.63 -14.46
N LEU A 80 -3.60 0.46 -15.08
CA LEU A 80 -3.83 0.69 -16.50
C LEU A 80 -4.87 1.79 -16.61
N GLU A 81 -4.47 2.94 -17.14
CA GLU A 81 -5.32 4.11 -17.31
C GLU A 81 -5.47 4.41 -18.80
N HIS A 82 -6.69 4.39 -19.30
CA HIS A 82 -6.98 4.82 -20.67
C HIS A 82 -7.22 6.33 -20.68
N THR A 83 -6.80 7.00 -21.74
CA THR A 83 -7.02 8.45 -21.97
C THR A 83 -8.49 8.91 -21.94
N ASN A 84 -9.46 7.99 -21.90
CA ASN A 84 -10.90 8.30 -21.82
C ASN A 84 -11.42 8.24 -20.37
N GLY A 85 -10.55 7.97 -19.40
CA GLY A 85 -10.87 7.87 -17.98
C GLY A 85 -11.12 6.45 -17.45
N ALA A 86 -11.11 5.42 -18.29
CA ALA A 86 -11.20 4.04 -17.80
C ALA A 86 -9.93 3.67 -17.01
N LEU A 87 -10.10 3.14 -15.79
CA LEU A 87 -9.00 2.77 -14.91
C LEU A 87 -9.18 1.33 -14.41
N ILE A 88 -8.14 0.53 -14.55
CA ILE A 88 -8.03 -0.81 -13.95
C ILE A 88 -6.84 -0.80 -13.01
N GLN A 89 -7.06 -1.22 -11.76
CA GLN A 89 -6.02 -1.30 -10.75
C GLN A 89 -5.97 -2.69 -10.12
N PHE A 90 -4.78 -3.27 -10.03
CA PHE A 90 -4.52 -4.49 -9.29
C PHE A 90 -3.71 -4.14 -8.05
N ASN A 91 -4.27 -4.43 -6.87
CA ASN A 91 -3.59 -4.25 -5.60
C ASN A 91 -3.89 -5.43 -4.64
N PRO A 92 -2.98 -5.74 -3.70
CA PRO A 92 -3.14 -6.91 -2.83
C PRO A 92 -4.32 -6.83 -1.87
N LEU A 93 -4.67 -5.63 -1.38
CA LEU A 93 -5.74 -5.47 -0.41
C LEU A 93 -7.08 -5.91 -1.00
N ASP A 94 -7.39 -5.45 -2.22
CA ASP A 94 -8.62 -5.83 -2.92
C ASP A 94 -8.65 -7.31 -3.30
N ALA A 95 -7.50 -7.88 -3.67
CA ALA A 95 -7.40 -9.32 -3.92
C ALA A 95 -7.68 -10.13 -2.65
N LEU A 96 -7.10 -9.75 -1.51
CA LEU A 96 -7.28 -10.44 -0.23
C LEU A 96 -8.70 -10.29 0.33
N ARG A 97 -9.38 -9.16 0.09
CA ARG A 97 -10.80 -8.98 0.46
C ARG A 97 -11.72 -10.02 -0.20
N ARG A 98 -11.32 -10.57 -1.35
CA ARG A 98 -12.08 -11.59 -2.09
C ARG A 98 -11.76 -13.02 -1.66
N VAL A 99 -10.74 -13.22 -0.81
CA VAL A 99 -10.43 -14.54 -0.26
C VAL A 99 -11.48 -14.89 0.78
N SER A 100 -12.23 -15.96 0.56
CA SER A 100 -13.21 -16.44 1.53
C SER A 100 -12.51 -16.83 2.82
N SER A 101 -12.92 -16.26 3.94
CA SER A 101 -12.68 -16.88 5.23
C SER A 101 -13.58 -18.12 5.33
N ARG A 102 -13.03 -19.30 5.03
CA ARG A 102 -13.63 -20.54 5.54
C ARG A 102 -13.43 -20.54 7.05
N LEU A 103 -14.33 -19.87 7.75
CA LEU A 103 -14.62 -20.17 9.15
C LEU A 103 -15.74 -21.21 9.11
N ASP A 104 -15.36 -22.45 8.81
CA ASP A 104 -16.17 -23.63 9.07
C ASP A 104 -15.89 -24.10 10.51
#